data_AF-A0A7W9VWW1-F1
#
_entry.id   AF-A0A7W9VWW1-F1
#
_cell.length_a   1.000
_cell.length_b   1.000
_cell.length_c   1.000
_cell.angle_alpha   90.00
_cell.angle_beta   90.00
_cell.angle_gamma   90.00
#
_symmetry.space_group_name_H-M   'P 1'
#
loop_
_entity.id
_entity.type
_entity.pdbx_description
1 polymer ?
#
loop_
_entity_poly.entity_id
_entity_poly.type
_entity_poly.pdbx_seq_one_letter_code
_entity_poly.pdbx_strand_id
1 'polypeptide(L)'
;MSEIIHGTAEGPISGSIVVNDYVQRSVKVLAIHEHEVEHISFMNGLSAFCFSTMSAFASFAAATWVSASLQSTITPATQILTTVIGPGALILGVIVGILGFLVLRRRGSTLKTIKGQTITVVDPSTPSAAL
;
A
#
# COMPACT_ATOMS: atom_id res chain seq x y z
N MET A 1 -64.89 24.48 -28.78
CA MET A 1 -65.08 23.23 -29.53
C MET A 1 -64.28 22.18 -28.78
N SER A 2 -64.99 21.34 -28.05
CA SER A 2 -64.50 20.34 -27.10
C SER A 2 -64.06 19.08 -27.83
N GLU A 3 -62.91 18.52 -27.45
CA GLU A 3 -62.74 17.08 -27.54
C GLU A 3 -61.98 16.58 -26.31
N ILE A 4 -62.73 15.89 -25.47
CA ILE A 4 -62.28 15.17 -24.27
C ILE A 4 -61.89 13.79 -24.77
N ILE A 5 -60.63 13.41 -24.67
CA ILE A 5 -60.22 12.00 -24.74
C ILE A 5 -59.82 11.56 -23.34
N HIS A 6 -60.76 10.85 -22.72
CA HIS A 6 -60.60 10.13 -21.47
C HIS A 6 -59.90 8.80 -21.79
N GLY A 7 -58.60 8.71 -21.52
CA GLY A 7 -57.77 7.52 -21.71
C GLY A 7 -57.07 7.14 -20.41
N THR A 8 -57.45 6.00 -19.89
CA THR A 8 -57.09 5.32 -18.64
C THR A 8 -55.60 5.28 -18.27
N ALA A 9 -55.33 5.64 -17.00
CA ALA A 9 -54.30 5.16 -16.08
C ALA A 9 -53.14 4.31 -16.65
N GLU A 10 -51.99 4.95 -16.88
CA GLU A 10 -50.70 4.38 -16.50
C GLU A 10 -49.91 5.48 -15.76
N GLY A 11 -49.42 5.15 -14.55
CA GLY A 11 -48.72 6.10 -13.69
C GLY A 11 -47.52 6.71 -14.40
N PRO A 12 -47.01 7.87 -13.95
CA PRO A 12 -45.80 8.44 -14.52
C PRO A 12 -44.70 7.40 -14.36
N ILE A 13 -44.31 6.75 -15.47
CA ILE A 13 -43.09 5.96 -15.53
C ILE A 13 -41.99 6.97 -15.32
N SER A 14 -41.57 7.11 -14.06
CA SER A 14 -40.49 7.97 -13.65
C SER A 14 -39.22 7.42 -14.28
N GLY A 15 -38.90 7.91 -15.48
CA GLY A 15 -37.62 7.66 -16.12
C GLY A 15 -36.51 8.07 -15.16
N SER A 16 -35.64 7.12 -14.83
CA SER A 16 -34.41 7.41 -14.10
C SER A 16 -33.49 8.19 -15.03
N ILE A 17 -33.42 9.51 -14.87
CA ILE A 17 -32.30 10.28 -15.42
C ILE A 17 -31.09 9.93 -14.56
N VAL A 18 -30.20 9.10 -15.11
CA VAL A 18 -28.88 8.87 -14.50
C VAL A 18 -28.09 10.15 -14.69
N VAL A 19 -28.11 11.02 -13.69
CA VAL A 19 -27.14 12.10 -13.58
C VAL A 19 -25.83 11.45 -13.19
N ASN A 20 -24.88 11.38 -14.12
CA ASN A 20 -23.52 10.98 -13.79
C ASN A 20 -22.96 12.03 -12.83
N ASP A 21 -22.97 11.71 -11.54
CA ASP A 21 -22.21 12.45 -10.56
C ASP A 21 -20.74 12.10 -10.83
N TYR A 22 -20.08 12.94 -11.62
CA TYR A 22 -18.65 12.84 -11.82
C TYR A 22 -18.04 13.02 -10.43
N VAL A 23 -17.62 11.91 -9.82
CA VAL A 23 -16.87 11.91 -8.57
C VAL A 23 -15.69 12.83 -8.80
N GLN A 24 -15.80 14.08 -8.34
CA GLN A 24 -14.70 15.02 -8.32
C GLN A 24 -13.69 14.42 -7.36
N ARG A 25 -12.75 13.66 -7.91
CA ARG A 25 -11.57 13.24 -7.16
C ARG A 25 -10.81 14.54 -6.94
N SER A 26 -10.84 15.06 -5.72
CA SER A 26 -9.96 16.16 -5.33
C SER A 26 -8.52 15.67 -5.45
N VAL A 27 -7.95 15.80 -6.64
CA VAL A 27 -6.56 15.45 -6.89
C VAL A 27 -5.76 16.62 -6.33
N LYS A 28 -5.18 16.42 -5.15
CA LYS A 28 -4.23 17.36 -4.58
C LYS A 28 -2.99 17.32 -5.47
N VAL A 29 -2.91 18.25 -6.43
CA VAL A 29 -1.76 18.40 -7.33
C VAL A 29 -0.62 18.93 -6.49
N LEU A 30 0.17 18.01 -5.97
CA LEU A 30 1.42 18.32 -5.30
C LEU A 30 2.42 18.65 -6.41
N ALA A 31 2.99 19.86 -6.41
CA ALA A 31 4.16 20.19 -7.22
C ALA A 31 5.39 19.44 -6.65
N ILE A 32 5.38 18.12 -6.78
CA ILE A 32 6.46 17.24 -6.34
C ILE A 32 7.52 17.28 -7.44
N HIS A 33 8.76 17.62 -7.10
CA HIS A 33 9.87 17.49 -8.03
C HIS A 33 10.02 16.00 -8.40
N GLU A 34 10.27 15.68 -9.68
CA GLU A 34 10.36 14.28 -10.15
C GLU A 34 11.32 13.43 -9.31
N HIS A 35 12.40 14.04 -8.81
CA HIS A 35 13.36 13.41 -7.90
C HIS A 35 12.71 12.86 -6.62
N GLU A 36 11.71 13.53 -6.05
CA GLU A 36 11.09 13.14 -4.78
C GLU A 36 10.17 11.92 -4.96
N VAL A 37 9.53 11.82 -6.13
CA VAL A 37 8.73 10.65 -6.53
C VAL A 37 9.63 9.43 -6.73
N GLU A 38 10.74 9.61 -7.44
CA GLU A 38 11.74 8.55 -7.65
C GLU A 38 12.32 8.06 -6.32
N HIS A 39 12.63 8.99 -5.40
CA HIS A 39 13.15 8.64 -4.08
C HIS A 39 12.14 7.86 -3.22
N ILE A 40 10.85 8.22 -3.27
CA ILE A 40 9.80 7.45 -2.56
C ILE A 40 9.62 6.06 -3.17
N SER A 41 9.65 5.95 -4.50
CA SER A 41 9.54 4.68 -5.23
C SER A 41 10.72 3.76 -4.92
N PHE A 42 11.94 4.30 -4.95
CA PHE A 42 13.17 3.59 -4.59
C PHE A 42 13.13 3.08 -3.14
N MET A 43 12.70 3.93 -2.19
CA MET A 43 12.57 3.52 -0.78
C MET A 43 11.50 2.43 -0.58
N ASN A 44 10.44 2.43 -1.40
CA ASN A 44 9.44 1.36 -1.39
C ASN A 44 10.02 0.04 -1.90
N GLY A 45 10.71 0.07 -3.04
CA GLY A 45 11.40 -1.09 -3.61
C GLY A 45 12.45 -1.66 -2.65
N LEU A 46 13.25 -0.80 -2.02
CA LEU A 46 14.25 -1.19 -1.03
C LEU A 46 13.62 -1.84 0.20
N SER A 47 12.52 -1.27 0.71
CA SER A 47 11.80 -1.88 1.85
C SER A 47 11.23 -3.25 1.49
N ALA A 48 10.63 -3.41 0.31
CA ALA A 48 10.10 -4.68 -0.17
C ALA A 48 11.20 -5.73 -0.34
N PHE A 49 12.36 -5.32 -0.87
CA PHE A 49 13.54 -6.18 -0.96
C PHE A 49 14.00 -6.65 0.42
N CYS A 50 14.18 -5.74 1.38
CA CYS A 50 14.58 -6.10 2.74
C CYS A 50 13.59 -7.06 3.41
N PHE A 51 12.27 -6.81 3.31
CA PHE A 51 11.28 -7.73 3.90
C PHE A 51 11.22 -9.08 3.19
N SER A 52 11.42 -9.11 1.88
CA SER A 52 11.53 -10.36 1.11
C SER A 52 12.74 -11.18 1.57
N THR A 53 13.91 -10.54 1.67
CA THR A 53 15.14 -11.18 2.16
C THR A 53 15.00 -11.67 3.60
N MET A 54 14.42 -10.86 4.49
CA MET A 54 14.10 -11.27 5.87
C MET A 54 13.21 -12.53 5.88
N SER A 55 12.15 -12.53 5.06
CA SER A 55 11.20 -13.65 4.98
C SER A 55 11.86 -14.90 4.42
N ALA A 56 12.78 -14.77 3.47
CA ALA A 56 13.55 -15.90 2.93
C ALA A 56 14.43 -16.54 4.01
N PHE A 57 15.16 -15.75 4.79
CA PHE A 57 15.98 -16.25 5.88
C PHE A 57 15.16 -16.87 7.01
N ALA A 58 14.04 -16.24 7.39
CA ALA A 58 13.12 -16.78 8.39
C ALA A 58 12.50 -18.12 7.93
N SER A 59 12.08 -18.19 6.66
CA SER A 59 11.51 -19.42 6.08
C SER A 59 12.55 -20.54 5.98
N PHE A 60 13.80 -20.20 5.64
CA PHE A 60 14.90 -21.15 5.64
C PHE A 60 15.16 -21.71 7.05
N ALA A 61 15.23 -20.85 8.07
CA ALA A 61 15.40 -21.29 9.47
C ALA A 61 14.24 -22.16 9.95
N ALA A 62 12.99 -21.80 9.61
CA ALA A 62 11.84 -22.63 9.91
C ALA A 62 11.90 -24.00 9.22
N ALA A 63 12.28 -24.02 7.94
CA ALA A 63 12.43 -25.25 7.17
C ALA A 63 13.49 -26.18 7.76
N THR A 64 14.65 -25.66 8.20
CA THR A 64 15.69 -26.50 8.80
C THR A 64 15.24 -27.16 10.10
N TRP A 65 14.48 -26.45 10.95
CA TRP A 65 13.91 -27.05 12.16
C TRP A 65 12.80 -28.05 11.90
N VAL A 66 11.91 -27.77 10.95
CA VAL A 66 10.88 -28.73 10.52
C VAL A 66 11.55 -29.98 9.97
N SER A 67 12.52 -29.85 9.06
CA SER A 67 13.27 -30.97 8.50
C SER A 67 14.01 -31.78 9.56
N ALA A 68 14.54 -31.14 10.60
CA ALA A 68 15.19 -31.84 11.71
C ALA A 68 14.20 -32.57 12.63
N SER A 69 13.02 -31.99 12.88
CA SER A 69 11.97 -32.61 13.72
C SER A 69 11.40 -33.89 13.14
N LEU A 70 11.48 -34.06 11.81
CA LEU A 70 10.98 -35.23 11.09
C LEU A 70 12.02 -36.34 10.94
N GLN A 71 13.29 -36.11 11.31
CA GLN A 71 14.35 -37.11 11.23
C GLN A 71 14.37 -37.98 12.50
N SER A 72 14.35 -39.30 12.31
CA SER A 72 14.45 -40.27 13.42
C SER A 72 15.88 -40.45 13.94
N THR A 73 16.88 -40.17 13.10
CA THR A 73 18.30 -40.23 13.46
C THR A 73 18.97 -38.91 13.10
N ILE A 74 19.53 -38.23 14.09
CA ILE A 74 20.23 -36.95 13.88
C ILE A 74 21.62 -37.23 13.31
N THR A 75 21.83 -36.83 12.07
CA THR A 75 23.18 -36.84 11.47
C THR A 75 24.01 -35.65 11.96
N PRO A 76 25.36 -35.74 11.96
CA PRO A 76 26.21 -34.60 12.32
C PRO A 76 25.95 -33.34 11.47
N ALA A 77 25.60 -33.54 10.19
CA ALA A 77 25.24 -32.44 9.30
C ALA A 77 23.94 -31.75 9.75
N THR A 78 22.90 -32.51 10.10
CA THR A 78 21.64 -31.96 10.63
C THR A 78 21.87 -31.22 11.95
N GLN A 79 22.76 -31.72 12.81
CA GLN A 79 23.09 -31.07 14.07
C GLN A 79 23.73 -29.69 13.86
N ILE A 80 24.67 -29.55 12.93
CA ILE A 80 25.27 -28.25 12.59
C ILE A 80 24.22 -27.31 11.98
N LEU A 81 23.37 -27.83 11.09
CA LEU A 81 22.34 -27.03 10.41
C LEU A 81 21.35 -26.40 11.40
N THR A 82 20.99 -27.14 12.45
CA THR A 82 20.00 -26.71 13.44
C THR A 82 20.58 -25.88 14.57
N THR A 83 21.83 -26.13 14.97
CA THR A 83 22.46 -25.44 16.11
C THR A 83 23.18 -24.16 15.73
N VAL A 84 23.72 -24.08 14.51
CA VAL A 84 24.53 -22.93 14.06
C VAL A 84 23.85 -22.18 12.92
N ILE A 85 23.53 -22.89 11.84
CA ILE A 85 23.08 -22.26 10.60
C ILE A 85 21.67 -21.70 10.71
N GLY A 86 20.72 -22.45 11.30
CA GLY A 86 19.35 -22.00 11.52
C GLY A 86 19.27 -20.71 12.36
N PRO A 87 19.85 -20.69 13.57
CA PRO A 87 19.93 -19.48 14.39
C PRO A 87 20.67 -18.34 13.69
N GLY A 88 21.77 -18.62 12.99
CA GLY A 88 22.53 -17.61 12.23
C GLY A 88 21.71 -16.95 11.12
N ALA A 89 20.96 -17.75 10.35
CA ALA A 89 20.04 -17.26 9.33
C ALA A 89 18.94 -16.37 9.94
N LEU A 90 18.40 -16.76 11.11
CA LEU A 90 17.38 -15.96 11.80
C LEU A 90 17.93 -14.62 12.26
N ILE A 91 19.13 -14.58 12.84
CA ILE A 91 19.81 -13.33 13.23
C ILE A 91 20.02 -12.41 12.02
N LEU A 92 20.53 -12.95 10.90
CA LEU A 92 20.68 -12.19 9.66
C LEU A 92 19.34 -11.65 9.16
N GLY A 93 18.28 -12.48 9.19
CA GLY A 93 16.92 -12.06 8.84
C GLY A 93 16.46 -10.89 9.70
N VAL A 94 16.65 -10.94 11.03
CA VAL A 94 16.28 -9.85 11.95
C VAL A 94 17.04 -8.56 11.64
N ILE A 95 18.34 -8.63 11.38
CA ILE A 95 19.15 -7.45 11.02
C ILE A 95 18.61 -6.80 9.74
N VAL A 96 18.32 -7.59 8.71
CA VAL A 96 17.76 -7.10 7.45
C VAL A 96 16.35 -6.53 7.65
N GLY A 97 15.54 -7.14 8.52
CA GLY A 97 14.23 -6.64 8.90
C GLY A 97 14.28 -5.28 9.60
N ILE A 98 15.24 -5.07 10.51
CA ILE A 98 15.47 -3.79 11.19
C ILE A 98 15.85 -2.72 10.15
N LEU A 99 16.72 -3.04 9.19
CA LEU A 99 17.08 -2.14 8.10
C LEU A 99 15.86 -1.75 7.26
N GLY A 100 15.02 -2.71 6.89
CA GLY A 100 13.76 -2.46 6.18
C GLY A 100 12.80 -1.55 6.97
N PHE A 101 12.71 -1.76 8.28
CA PHE A 101 11.91 -0.91 9.17
C PHE A 101 12.44 0.53 9.26
N LEU A 102 13.77 0.71 9.32
CA LEU A 102 14.38 2.04 9.31
C LEU A 102 14.12 2.78 7.99
N VAL A 103 14.13 2.07 6.85
CA VAL A 103 13.79 2.63 5.53
C VAL A 103 12.33 3.10 5.50
N LEU A 104 11.38 2.30 6.01
CA LEU A 104 9.98 2.70 6.16
C LEU A 104 9.82 3.96 7.02
N ARG A 105 10.55 4.06 8.13
CA ARG A 105 10.51 5.22 9.02
C ARG A 105 11.02 6.49 8.32
N ARG A 106 12.11 6.38 7.55
CA ARG A 106 12.65 7.50 6.75
C ARG A 106 11.66 7.95 5.68
N ARG A 107 11.04 7.02 4.95
CA ARG A 107 9.96 7.32 3.99
C ARG A 107 8.82 8.11 4.64
N GLY A 108 8.36 7.67 5.82
CA GLY A 108 7.31 8.36 6.56
C GLY A 108 7.69 9.81 6.92
N SER A 109 8.97 10.08 7.19
CA SER A 109 9.49 11.43 7.42
C SER A 109 9.44 12.27 6.15
N THR A 110 9.90 11.76 5.01
CA THR A 110 9.89 12.48 3.72
C THR A 110 8.46 12.82 3.27
N LEU A 111 7.52 11.88 3.42
CA LEU A 111 6.11 12.12 3.12
C LEU A 111 5.48 13.21 3.99
N LYS A 112 5.91 13.36 5.24
CA LYS A 112 5.46 14.45 6.11
C LYS A 112 5.98 15.80 5.62
N THR A 113 7.24 15.87 5.19
CA THR A 113 7.83 17.09 4.62
C THR A 113 7.08 17.55 3.37
N ILE A 114 6.82 16.63 2.42
CA ILE A 114 6.10 16.95 1.17
C ILE A 114 4.67 17.41 1.44
N LYS A 115 3.97 16.79 2.41
CA LYS A 115 2.63 17.24 2.82
C LYS A 115 2.64 18.64 3.45
N GLY A 116 3.72 19.02 4.11
CA GLY A 116 3.89 20.36 4.67
C GLY A 116 4.15 21.45 3.62
N GLN A 117 4.66 21.07 2.44
CA GLN A 117 4.95 21.98 1.33
C GLN A 117 3.76 22.14 0.36
N THR A 118 2.59 21.56 0.65
CA THR A 118 1.47 21.69 -0.27
C THR A 118 0.89 23.10 -0.26
N ILE A 119 0.97 23.78 -1.41
CA ILE A 119 0.17 24.97 -1.69
C ILE A 119 -1.24 24.50 -2.05
N THR A 120 -2.25 24.98 -1.32
CA THR A 120 -3.65 24.80 -1.70
C THR A 120 -3.91 25.63 -2.95
N VAL A 121 -4.03 24.99 -4.11
CA VAL A 121 -4.51 25.67 -5.32
C VAL A 121 -5.99 25.96 -5.08
N VAL A 122 -6.33 27.22 -4.84
CA VAL A 122 -7.73 27.68 -4.82
C VAL A 122 -8.21 27.66 -6.26
N ASP A 123 -9.24 26.86 -6.52
CA ASP A 123 -9.88 26.77 -7.83
C ASP A 123 -10.56 28.13 -8.14
N PRO A 124 -10.21 28.83 -9.23
CA PRO A 124 -10.84 30.10 -9.58
C PRO A 124 -12.33 29.94 -9.97
N SER A 125 -12.83 28.70 -10.12
CA SER A 125 -14.23 28.42 -10.45
C SER A 125 -15.15 28.30 -9.24
N THR A 126 -14.65 28.36 -7.99
CA THR A 126 -15.52 28.45 -6.81
C THR A 126 -16.10 29.86 -6.70
N PRO A 127 -17.42 30.07 -6.93
CA PRO A 127 -18.02 31.36 -6.68
C PRO A 127 -17.87 31.67 -5.20
N SER A 128 -17.25 32.81 -4.91
CA SER A 128 -17.23 33.42 -3.59
C SER A 128 -18.67 33.60 -3.14
N ALA A 129 -19.15 32.70 -2.26
CA ALA A 129 -20.34 32.94 -1.47
C ALA A 129 -19.97 34.02 -0.42
N ALA A 130 -19.85 35.26 -0.91
CA ALA A 130 -19.75 36.43 -0.07
C ALA A 130 -21.13 36.68 0.54
N LEU A 131 -21.13 36.70 1.88
CA LEU A 131 -22.17 37.19 2.77
C LEU A 131 -22.58 38.62 2.44
#